data_AF-A0A800LTM3-F1
#
_entry.id   AF-A0A800LTM3-F1
#
_cell.length_a   1.000
_cell.length_b   1.000
_cell.length_c   1.000
_cell.angle_alpha   90.00
_cell.angle_beta   90.00
_cell.angle_gamma   90.00
#
_symmetry.space_group_name_H-M   'P 1'
#
loop_
_entity.id
_entity.type
_entity.pdbx_description
1 polymer ?
#
loop_
_entity_poly.entity_id
_entity_poly.type
_entity_poly.pdbx_seq_one_letter_code
_entity_poly.pdbx_strand_id
1 'polypeptide(L)'
;MPDQTPIYDESKVPPYTLPELLISGDGTRIENRETWQHIRRPELLRLFESHVYGKVPETSVTMRFVVRSSAADALNGLARRKEIRMSFDDQQGGPTMDILLYIPNKADAPVPTFLGLNFFGNHSVHKDPNITLSTAWMRNKDEASVYDHKATEASRGAVASRWAIEQILERGYALATVYYGDLDPDFDDGYQNGIHPLFYKPGQSQPEPNEWGAIGAWAWGLSRAMDVLEGEDAITPDHEVRPFVYGVRNALEADHRVASGRDVDPLPHDDD
;
A
#
# COMPACT_ATOMS: atom_id res chain seq x y z
N MET A 1 -13.09 26.41 13.95
CA MET A 1 -13.20 25.01 13.47
C MET A 1 -14.35 24.37 14.22
N PRO A 2 -15.34 23.73 13.57
CA PRO A 2 -16.33 22.95 14.29
C PRO A 2 -15.64 21.87 15.13
N ASP A 3 -16.24 21.53 16.27
CA ASP A 3 -15.82 20.42 17.13
C ASP A 3 -15.83 19.12 16.33
N GLN A 4 -14.65 18.58 16.01
CA GLN A 4 -14.47 17.31 15.32
C GLN A 4 -14.34 16.16 16.32
N THR A 5 -15.24 16.09 17.31
CA THR A 5 -15.29 14.93 18.21
C THR A 5 -15.75 13.70 17.42
N PRO A 6 -14.95 12.61 17.37
CA PRO A 6 -15.34 11.39 16.67
C PRO A 6 -16.58 10.73 17.30
N ILE A 7 -17.43 10.14 16.48
CA ILE A 7 -18.60 9.37 16.92
C ILE A 7 -18.20 7.90 17.06
N TYR A 8 -18.30 7.37 18.29
CA TYR A 8 -18.06 5.94 18.61
C TYR A 8 -19.33 5.18 19.01
N ASP A 9 -20.45 5.89 19.15
CA ASP A 9 -21.74 5.35 19.57
C ASP A 9 -22.66 5.34 18.35
N GLU A 10 -23.09 4.14 17.93
CA GLU A 10 -23.95 3.94 16.76
C GLU A 10 -25.23 4.77 16.84
N SER A 11 -25.77 4.99 18.05
CA SER A 11 -26.99 5.78 18.25
C SER A 11 -26.84 7.26 17.88
N LYS A 12 -25.60 7.75 17.73
CA LYS A 12 -25.27 9.12 17.36
C LYS A 12 -24.95 9.29 15.87
N VAL A 13 -24.94 8.21 15.09
CA VAL A 13 -24.71 8.27 13.64
C VAL A 13 -25.89 9.00 12.99
N PRO A 14 -25.66 10.11 12.26
CA PRO A 14 -26.74 10.83 11.60
C PRO A 14 -27.33 9.96 10.47
N PRO A 15 -28.64 10.06 10.19
CA PRO A 15 -29.22 9.38 9.05
C PRO A 15 -28.58 9.88 7.75
N TYR A 16 -28.37 8.97 6.80
CA TYR A 16 -27.82 9.28 5.48
C TYR A 16 -28.55 8.51 4.39
N THR A 17 -28.36 8.92 3.15
CA THR A 17 -28.87 8.22 1.96
C THR A 17 -27.71 8.01 1.01
N LEU A 18 -27.52 6.76 0.59
CA LEU A 18 -26.47 6.42 -0.36
C LEU A 18 -26.91 6.76 -1.79
N PRO A 19 -25.99 7.24 -2.65
CA PRO A 19 -26.27 7.37 -4.07
C PRO A 19 -26.62 5.99 -4.67
N GLU A 20 -27.60 5.97 -5.55
CA GLU A 20 -28.03 4.75 -6.24
C GLU A 20 -26.91 4.21 -7.15
N LEU A 21 -26.46 2.98 -6.88
CA LEU A 21 -25.31 2.41 -7.60
C LEU A 21 -25.66 2.08 -9.07
N LEU A 22 -26.88 1.61 -9.32
CA LEU A 22 -27.36 1.15 -10.63
C LEU A 22 -28.23 2.20 -11.34
N ILE A 23 -28.04 3.48 -10.99
CA ILE A 23 -28.60 4.62 -11.71
C ILE A 23 -27.44 5.57 -12.01
N SER A 24 -27.17 5.87 -13.28
CA SER A 24 -26.15 6.84 -13.67
C SER A 24 -26.57 8.27 -13.34
N GLY A 25 -25.63 9.22 -13.40
CA GLY A 25 -25.88 10.63 -13.12
C GLY A 25 -26.87 11.32 -14.06
N ASP A 26 -27.12 10.73 -15.24
CA ASP A 26 -28.17 11.18 -16.17
C ASP A 26 -29.54 10.51 -15.95
N GLY A 27 -29.65 9.63 -14.94
CA GLY A 27 -30.88 8.90 -14.61
C GLY A 27 -31.06 7.56 -15.31
N THR A 28 -30.12 7.14 -16.18
CA THR A 28 -30.21 5.84 -16.86
C THR A 28 -30.09 4.69 -15.86
N ARG A 29 -31.04 3.74 -15.92
CA ARG A 29 -30.99 2.52 -15.10
C ARG A 29 -30.01 1.50 -15.70
N ILE A 30 -29.15 0.95 -14.87
CA ILE A 30 -28.12 -0.03 -15.26
C ILE A 30 -28.65 -1.43 -15.00
N GLU A 31 -28.97 -2.16 -16.07
CA GLU A 31 -29.68 -3.45 -15.99
C GLU A 31 -28.81 -4.66 -16.36
N ASN A 32 -27.63 -4.43 -16.94
CA ASN A 32 -26.78 -5.52 -17.42
C ASN A 32 -25.28 -5.17 -17.38
N ARG A 33 -24.44 -6.19 -17.62
CA ARG A 33 -22.98 -6.06 -17.60
C ARG A 33 -22.45 -5.05 -18.61
N GLU A 34 -23.05 -4.99 -19.81
CA GLU A 34 -22.59 -4.11 -20.88
C GLU A 34 -22.78 -2.64 -20.48
N THR A 35 -23.99 -2.27 -20.05
CA THR A 35 -24.29 -0.92 -19.54
C THR A 35 -23.46 -0.57 -18.30
N TRP A 36 -23.20 -1.52 -17.40
CA TRP A 36 -22.26 -1.31 -16.30
C TRP A 36 -20.86 -0.97 -16.81
N GLN A 37 -20.32 -1.79 -17.72
CA GLN A 37 -18.94 -1.68 -18.19
C GLN A 37 -18.69 -0.40 -19.00
N HIS A 38 -19.66 0.03 -19.80
CA HIS A 38 -19.50 1.14 -20.74
C HIS A 38 -20.08 2.47 -20.27
N ILE A 39 -21.03 2.47 -19.32
CA ILE A 39 -21.67 3.69 -18.81
C ILE A 39 -21.28 3.93 -17.35
N ARG A 40 -21.71 3.06 -16.43
CA ARG A 40 -21.63 3.35 -14.99
C ARG A 40 -20.23 3.24 -14.42
N ARG A 41 -19.45 2.22 -14.81
CA ARG A 41 -18.08 2.04 -14.31
C ARG A 41 -17.16 3.21 -14.71
N PRO A 42 -17.12 3.68 -15.98
CA PRO A 42 -16.32 4.85 -16.34
C PRO A 42 -16.78 6.14 -15.64
N GLU A 43 -18.08 6.30 -15.41
CA GLU A 43 -18.62 7.43 -14.66
C GLU A 43 -18.15 7.43 -13.20
N LEU A 44 -18.28 6.31 -12.50
CA LEU A 44 -17.81 6.17 -11.11
C LEU A 44 -16.31 6.43 -10.99
N LEU A 45 -15.50 5.90 -11.92
CA LEU A 45 -14.05 6.19 -11.94
C LEU A 45 -13.79 7.69 -12.02
N ARG A 46 -14.45 8.42 -12.94
CA ARG A 46 -14.29 9.89 -13.05
C ARG A 46 -14.72 10.62 -11.78
N LEU A 47 -15.77 10.17 -11.10
CA LEU A 47 -16.21 10.76 -9.84
C LEU A 47 -15.16 10.56 -8.74
N PHE A 48 -14.60 9.36 -8.61
CA PHE A 48 -13.53 9.09 -7.65
C PHE A 48 -12.23 9.85 -7.97
N GLU A 49 -11.86 9.96 -9.25
CA GLU A 49 -10.73 10.78 -9.69
C GLU A 49 -10.95 12.26 -9.36
N SER A 50 -12.15 12.78 -9.58
CA SER A 50 -12.43 14.22 -9.43
C SER A 50 -12.67 14.65 -7.98
N HIS A 51 -13.13 13.73 -7.13
CA HIS A 51 -13.63 14.09 -5.79
C HIS A 51 -12.95 13.37 -4.63
N VAL A 52 -12.14 12.33 -4.89
CA VAL A 52 -11.57 11.50 -3.81
C VAL A 52 -10.07 11.32 -3.95
N TYR A 53 -9.61 10.70 -5.04
CA TYR A 53 -8.22 10.24 -5.16
C TYR A 53 -7.33 11.13 -6.03
N GLY A 54 -7.94 12.03 -6.81
CA GLY A 54 -7.26 12.82 -7.84
C GLY A 54 -7.02 12.02 -9.12
N LYS A 55 -6.78 12.75 -10.22
CA LYS A 55 -6.51 12.19 -11.53
C LYS A 55 -5.08 11.66 -11.60
N VAL A 56 -4.93 10.39 -11.95
CA VAL A 56 -3.63 9.79 -12.25
C VAL A 56 -3.09 10.38 -13.57
N PRO A 57 -1.82 10.80 -13.64
CA PRO A 57 -1.23 11.32 -14.86
C PRO A 57 -1.31 10.33 -16.03
N GLU A 58 -1.63 10.84 -17.22
CA GLU A 58 -1.68 10.05 -18.46
C GLU A 58 -0.31 9.97 -19.15
N THR A 59 0.65 10.81 -18.75
CA THR A 59 1.99 10.84 -19.32
C THR A 59 2.72 9.53 -19.00
N SER A 60 3.31 8.89 -20.01
CA SER A 60 4.17 7.74 -19.81
C SER A 60 5.54 8.18 -19.29
N VAL A 61 6.06 7.50 -18.28
CA VAL A 61 7.44 7.64 -17.82
C VAL A 61 8.29 6.47 -18.32
N THR A 62 9.58 6.72 -18.52
CA THR A 62 10.52 5.64 -18.82
C THR A 62 10.62 4.72 -17.60
N MET A 63 10.51 3.41 -17.84
CA MET A 63 10.63 2.42 -16.78
C MET A 63 11.74 1.44 -17.12
N ARG A 64 12.63 1.20 -16.16
CA ARG A 64 13.70 0.20 -16.28
C ARG A 64 13.68 -0.70 -15.08
N PHE A 65 13.80 -2.01 -15.31
CA PHE A 65 13.88 -2.99 -14.24
C PHE A 65 15.21 -3.73 -14.29
N VAL A 66 15.79 -3.97 -13.11
CA VAL A 66 17.02 -4.74 -12.95
C VAL A 66 16.86 -5.71 -11.78
N VAL A 67 17.23 -6.98 -11.99
CA VAL A 67 17.32 -7.95 -10.90
C VAL A 67 18.56 -7.61 -10.07
N ARG A 68 18.35 -7.20 -8.81
CA ARG A 68 19.43 -6.83 -7.88
C ARG A 68 19.98 -8.02 -7.14
N SER A 69 19.11 -8.94 -6.76
CA SER A 69 19.49 -10.18 -6.09
C SER A 69 18.56 -11.31 -6.51
N SER A 70 19.09 -12.53 -6.51
CA SER A 70 18.29 -13.75 -6.69
C SER A 70 18.89 -14.88 -5.88
N ALA A 71 18.03 -15.73 -5.33
CA ALA A 71 18.42 -16.94 -4.59
C ALA A 71 17.48 -18.08 -4.98
N ALA A 72 18.02 -19.24 -5.32
CA ALA A 72 17.22 -20.39 -5.74
C ALA A 72 16.67 -21.22 -4.56
N ASP A 73 17.25 -21.06 -3.37
CA ASP A 73 17.04 -21.88 -2.18
C ASP A 73 16.73 -21.06 -0.93
N ALA A 74 16.12 -19.88 -1.10
CA ALA A 74 15.68 -19.05 -0.01
C ALA A 74 14.71 -19.80 0.92
N LEU A 75 14.70 -19.39 2.20
CA LEU A 75 13.87 -19.99 3.23
C LEU A 75 14.10 -21.50 3.36
N ASN A 76 15.37 -21.91 3.42
CA ASN A 76 15.81 -23.31 3.50
C ASN A 76 15.26 -24.18 2.35
N GLY A 77 15.27 -23.64 1.14
CA GLY A 77 14.79 -24.33 -0.06
C GLY A 77 13.28 -24.29 -0.28
N LEU A 78 12.49 -23.62 0.57
CA LEU A 78 11.04 -23.48 0.37
C LEU A 78 10.72 -22.63 -0.87
N ALA A 79 11.54 -21.62 -1.17
CA ALA A 79 11.29 -20.68 -2.25
C ALA A 79 12.54 -20.23 -2.99
N ARG A 80 12.32 -19.75 -4.21
CA ARG A 80 13.25 -18.87 -4.90
C ARG A 80 12.87 -17.43 -4.61
N ARG A 81 13.85 -16.60 -4.28
CA ARG A 81 13.69 -15.16 -4.00
C ARG A 81 14.28 -14.34 -5.13
N LYS A 82 13.61 -13.25 -5.50
CA LYS A 82 14.16 -12.19 -6.35
C LYS A 82 13.93 -10.84 -5.69
N GLU A 83 14.91 -9.94 -5.81
CA GLU A 83 14.75 -8.51 -5.56
C GLU A 83 14.94 -7.77 -6.89
N ILE A 84 13.90 -7.07 -7.33
CA ILE A 84 13.85 -6.40 -8.63
C ILE A 84 13.69 -4.91 -8.37
N ARG A 85 14.63 -4.09 -8.84
CA ARG A 85 14.52 -2.64 -8.77
C ARG A 85 13.87 -2.11 -10.03
N MET A 86 12.85 -1.29 -9.88
CA MET A 86 12.24 -0.52 -10.96
C MET A 86 12.58 0.96 -10.78
N SER A 87 13.18 1.56 -11.80
CA SER A 87 13.44 3.01 -11.90
C SER A 87 12.39 3.66 -12.79
N PHE A 88 11.94 4.86 -12.41
CA PHE A 88 10.87 5.60 -13.12
C PHE A 88 11.39 6.75 -13.99
N ASP A 89 12.70 6.86 -14.16
CA ASP A 89 13.35 7.77 -15.09
C ASP A 89 14.70 7.19 -15.55
N ASP A 90 15.42 7.96 -16.38
CA ASP A 90 16.79 7.66 -16.81
C ASP A 90 17.86 8.33 -15.92
N GLN A 91 17.46 9.04 -14.86
CA GLN A 91 18.38 9.80 -14.02
C GLN A 91 19.01 8.92 -12.93
N GLN A 92 20.32 9.06 -12.75
CA GLN A 92 20.99 8.41 -11.65
C GLN A 92 20.53 9.01 -10.32
N GLY A 93 19.97 8.18 -9.44
CA GLY A 93 19.41 8.64 -8.17
C GLY A 93 17.97 9.16 -8.27
N GLY A 94 17.32 9.01 -9.44
CA GLY A 94 15.89 9.23 -9.59
C GLY A 94 15.06 8.24 -8.75
N PRO A 95 13.73 8.45 -8.67
CA PRO A 95 12.85 7.62 -7.86
C PRO A 95 12.83 6.18 -8.35
N THR A 96 12.88 5.25 -7.41
CA THR A 96 12.88 3.82 -7.65
C THR A 96 12.04 3.10 -6.62
N MET A 97 11.46 1.96 -6.99
CA MET A 97 10.92 1.00 -6.03
C MET A 97 11.62 -0.34 -6.12
N ASP A 98 11.76 -1.02 -4.98
CA ASP A 98 12.28 -2.38 -4.92
C ASP A 98 11.13 -3.38 -4.69
N ILE A 99 10.95 -4.32 -5.61
CA ILE A 99 10.00 -5.43 -5.52
C ILE A 99 10.73 -6.63 -4.93
N LEU A 100 10.22 -7.15 -3.81
CA LEU A 100 10.62 -8.43 -3.23
C LEU A 100 9.62 -9.50 -3.67
N LEU A 101 10.12 -10.56 -4.33
CA LEU A 101 9.32 -11.67 -4.84
C LEU A 101 9.81 -13.00 -4.28
N TYR A 102 8.90 -13.77 -3.68
CA TYR A 102 9.10 -15.17 -3.33
C TYR A 102 8.19 -16.05 -4.18
N ILE A 103 8.76 -17.10 -4.76
CA ILE A 103 8.04 -18.08 -5.57
C ILE A 103 8.32 -19.47 -4.97
N PRO A 104 7.30 -20.31 -4.73
CA PRO A 104 7.51 -21.61 -4.12
C PRO A 104 8.35 -22.51 -5.04
N ASN A 105 9.38 -23.17 -4.49
CA ASN A 105 10.27 -24.03 -5.28
C ASN A 105 9.60 -25.29 -5.80
N LYS A 106 8.54 -25.74 -5.13
CA LYS A 106 7.71 -26.87 -5.59
C LYS A 106 6.85 -26.56 -6.82
N ALA A 107 6.80 -25.30 -7.26
CA ALA A 107 6.04 -24.92 -8.44
C ALA A 107 6.75 -25.38 -9.72
N ASP A 108 6.06 -26.24 -10.46
CA ASP A 108 6.43 -26.79 -11.77
C ASP A 108 5.70 -26.10 -12.94
N ALA A 109 4.74 -25.23 -12.63
CA ALA A 109 4.02 -24.35 -13.56
C ALA A 109 3.90 -22.93 -12.97
N PRO A 110 3.50 -21.93 -13.78
CA PRO A 110 3.33 -20.57 -13.28
C PRO A 110 2.25 -20.48 -12.20
N VAL A 111 2.50 -19.67 -11.16
CA VAL A 111 1.65 -19.65 -9.95
C VAL A 111 0.94 -18.31 -9.71
N PRO A 112 -0.29 -18.34 -9.15
CA PRO A 112 -0.94 -17.13 -8.66
C PRO A 112 -0.10 -16.43 -7.59
N THR A 113 -0.11 -15.09 -7.63
CA THR A 113 0.73 -14.25 -6.77
C THR A 113 -0.12 -13.33 -5.91
N PHE A 114 0.20 -13.21 -4.62
CA PHE A 114 -0.29 -12.10 -3.80
C PHE A 114 0.64 -10.91 -3.98
N LEU A 115 0.09 -9.73 -4.27
CA LEU A 115 0.84 -8.49 -4.40
C LEU A 115 0.31 -7.48 -3.37
N GLY A 116 1.20 -6.87 -2.60
CA GLY A 116 0.78 -5.87 -1.61
C GLY A 116 1.90 -4.90 -1.24
N LEU A 117 1.51 -3.69 -0.83
CA LEU A 117 2.45 -2.73 -0.27
C LEU A 117 2.73 -3.03 1.20
N ASN A 118 3.98 -2.89 1.62
CA ASN A 118 4.39 -2.98 3.01
C ASN A 118 4.71 -1.61 3.61
N PHE A 119 4.57 -1.50 4.93
CA PHE A 119 4.67 -0.23 5.67
C PHE A 119 6.09 0.16 6.07
N PHE A 120 6.99 -0.81 6.17
CA PHE A 120 8.27 -0.62 6.85
C PHE A 120 9.41 -1.29 6.09
N GLY A 121 9.42 -1.20 4.76
CA GLY A 121 10.47 -1.75 3.94
C GLY A 121 10.37 -3.27 3.77
N ASN A 122 10.85 -3.78 2.63
CA ASN A 122 10.78 -5.20 2.29
C ASN A 122 11.45 -6.10 3.35
N HIS A 123 12.56 -5.67 3.96
CA HIS A 123 13.24 -6.41 5.03
C HIS A 123 12.36 -6.67 6.27
N SER A 124 11.32 -5.88 6.51
CA SER A 124 10.46 -6.02 7.70
C SER A 124 9.43 -7.14 7.58
N VAL A 125 9.18 -7.64 6.37
CA VAL A 125 8.13 -8.64 6.08
C VAL A 125 8.57 -10.07 6.41
N HIS A 126 9.87 -10.31 6.57
CA HIS A 126 10.42 -11.62 6.91
C HIS A 126 11.79 -11.51 7.58
N LYS A 127 12.16 -12.50 8.39
CA LYS A 127 13.47 -12.58 9.06
C LYS A 127 14.63 -13.00 8.14
N ASP A 128 14.41 -13.12 6.82
CA ASP A 128 15.44 -13.57 5.89
C ASP A 128 16.58 -12.54 5.87
N PRO A 129 17.80 -12.89 6.31
CA PRO A 129 18.92 -11.94 6.43
C PRO A 129 19.37 -11.40 5.07
N ASN A 130 18.99 -12.06 3.98
CA ASN A 130 19.42 -11.69 2.64
C ASN A 130 18.43 -10.77 1.92
N ILE A 131 17.32 -10.37 2.55
CA ILE A 131 16.51 -9.25 2.05
C ILE A 131 17.31 -7.96 2.28
N THR A 132 17.40 -7.12 1.25
CA THR A 132 18.10 -5.85 1.32
C THR A 132 17.43 -4.91 2.33
N LEU A 133 18.21 -4.33 3.25
CA LEU A 133 17.71 -3.26 4.12
C LEU A 133 17.42 -2.02 3.27
N SER A 134 16.24 -1.42 3.46
CA SER A 134 15.88 -0.19 2.75
C SER A 134 16.68 0.99 3.27
N THR A 135 17.06 1.90 2.36
CA THR A 135 17.69 3.18 2.71
C THR A 135 16.71 4.35 2.57
N ALA A 136 15.47 4.09 2.15
CA ALA A 136 14.43 5.11 2.04
C ALA A 136 14.02 5.62 3.43
N TRP A 137 13.45 6.82 3.47
CA TRP A 137 12.87 7.36 4.70
C TRP A 137 11.70 6.49 5.16
N MET A 138 11.57 6.32 6.48
CA MET A 138 10.52 5.52 7.07
C MET A 138 9.93 6.19 8.31
N ARG A 139 8.64 5.95 8.59
CA ARG A 139 8.03 6.47 9.81
C ARG A 139 8.56 5.75 11.05
N ASN A 140 8.92 6.50 12.08
CA ASN A 140 9.31 5.93 13.38
C ASN A 140 8.15 5.12 13.99
N LYS A 141 8.44 3.89 14.41
CA LYS A 141 7.46 3.00 15.03
C LYS A 141 8.16 1.90 15.81
N ASP A 142 7.85 1.81 17.11
CA ASP A 142 8.41 0.79 17.99
C ASP A 142 8.12 -0.64 17.51
N GLU A 143 6.88 -0.91 17.09
CA GLU A 143 6.46 -2.21 16.55
C GLU A 143 7.33 -2.66 15.36
N ALA A 144 7.81 -1.71 14.56
CA ALA A 144 8.65 -1.98 13.40
C ALA A 144 10.16 -1.89 13.71
N SER A 145 10.55 -1.55 14.94
CA SER A 145 11.93 -1.23 15.32
C SER A 145 12.61 -0.20 14.41
N VAL A 146 11.83 0.79 13.96
CA VAL A 146 12.29 1.91 13.12
C VAL A 146 12.45 3.15 13.98
N TYR A 147 13.68 3.65 14.04
CA TYR A 147 14.08 4.85 14.78
C TYR A 147 14.87 5.78 13.85
N ASP A 148 14.86 7.08 14.12
CA ASP A 148 15.53 8.11 13.31
C ASP A 148 15.25 8.01 11.80
N HIS A 149 14.05 7.55 11.47
CA HIS A 149 13.52 7.35 10.12
C HIS A 149 14.30 6.37 9.24
N LYS A 150 15.00 5.40 9.84
CA LYS A 150 15.88 4.47 9.13
C LYS A 150 15.61 3.03 9.50
N ALA A 151 15.71 2.16 8.49
CA ALA A 151 15.81 0.72 8.71
C ALA A 151 17.12 0.37 9.42
N THR A 152 17.08 -0.67 10.24
CA THR A 152 18.26 -1.30 10.83
C THR A 152 18.12 -2.82 10.76
N GLU A 153 19.14 -3.57 11.12
CA GLU A 153 18.97 -5.03 11.26
C GLU A 153 17.90 -5.40 12.30
N ALA A 154 17.63 -4.54 13.29
CA ALA A 154 16.58 -4.78 14.28
C ALA A 154 15.16 -4.72 13.69
N SER A 155 14.94 -4.00 12.57
CA SER A 155 13.64 -3.93 11.90
C SER A 155 13.35 -5.13 10.99
N ARG A 156 14.32 -6.05 10.81
CA ARG A 156 14.15 -7.24 9.97
C ARG A 156 13.10 -8.18 10.54
N GLY A 157 12.10 -8.50 9.72
CA GLY A 157 10.98 -9.36 10.12
C GLY A 157 10.09 -8.78 11.23
N ALA A 158 10.23 -7.50 11.59
CA ALA A 158 9.49 -6.89 12.70
C ALA A 158 7.96 -6.93 12.52
N VAL A 159 7.48 -6.95 11.27
CA VAL A 159 6.04 -7.06 10.94
C VAL A 159 5.71 -8.35 10.18
N ALA A 160 6.54 -9.38 10.29
CA ALA A 160 6.35 -10.65 9.56
C ALA A 160 5.00 -11.34 9.84
N SER A 161 4.41 -11.09 11.03
CA SER A 161 3.08 -11.59 11.40
C SER A 161 1.96 -11.16 10.44
N ARG A 162 2.16 -10.08 9.68
CA ARG A 162 1.18 -9.55 8.71
C ARG A 162 1.30 -10.19 7.32
N TRP A 163 2.35 -10.96 7.06
CA TRP A 163 2.71 -11.42 5.71
C TRP A 163 2.64 -12.93 5.54
N ALA A 164 2.74 -13.72 6.62
CA ALA A 164 2.54 -15.18 6.63
C ALA A 164 3.17 -15.92 5.42
N ILE A 165 4.41 -15.55 5.07
CA ILE A 165 5.04 -15.90 3.78
C ILE A 165 5.11 -17.41 3.59
N GLU A 166 5.54 -18.15 4.61
CA GLU A 166 5.66 -19.61 4.56
C GLU A 166 4.31 -20.25 4.26
N GLN A 167 3.22 -19.79 4.89
CA GLN A 167 1.88 -20.32 4.67
C GLN A 167 1.41 -20.08 3.22
N ILE A 168 1.67 -18.89 2.67
CA ILE A 168 1.34 -18.54 1.29
C ILE A 168 2.07 -19.46 0.31
N LEU A 169 3.38 -19.65 0.52
CA LEU A 169 4.24 -20.49 -0.31
C LEU A 169 3.86 -21.98 -0.21
N GLU A 170 3.61 -22.48 1.00
CA GLU A 170 3.16 -23.85 1.26
C GLU A 170 1.80 -24.14 0.61
N ARG A 171 0.96 -23.12 0.42
CA ARG A 171 -0.31 -23.24 -0.31
C ARG A 171 -0.15 -23.16 -1.84
N GLY A 172 1.06 -22.91 -2.34
CA GLY A 172 1.36 -22.89 -3.77
C GLY A 172 1.21 -21.52 -4.43
N TYR A 173 1.14 -20.45 -3.63
CA TYR A 173 1.07 -19.08 -4.14
C TYR A 173 2.44 -18.41 -4.03
N ALA A 174 2.76 -17.54 -4.97
CA ALA A 174 3.86 -16.60 -4.82
C ALA A 174 3.43 -15.37 -4.00
N LEU A 175 4.40 -14.63 -3.49
CA LEU A 175 4.20 -13.36 -2.79
C LEU A 175 5.16 -12.31 -3.34
N ALA A 176 4.60 -11.17 -3.75
CA ALA A 176 5.31 -9.98 -4.15
C ALA A 176 4.97 -8.82 -3.20
N THR A 177 5.96 -8.03 -2.82
CA THR A 177 5.74 -6.81 -2.03
C THR A 177 6.68 -5.69 -2.41
N VAL A 178 6.20 -4.45 -2.19
CA VAL A 178 6.93 -3.21 -2.40
C VAL A 178 6.72 -2.32 -1.18
N TYR A 179 7.74 -1.57 -0.77
CA TYR A 179 7.59 -0.55 0.27
C TYR A 179 6.86 0.68 -0.27
N TYR A 180 5.74 1.07 0.34
CA TYR A 180 4.96 2.22 -0.18
C TYR A 180 5.76 3.53 -0.17
N GLY A 181 6.71 3.70 0.76
CA GLY A 181 7.54 4.89 0.86
C GLY A 181 8.61 5.01 -0.23
N ASP A 182 8.82 3.97 -1.04
CA ASP A 182 9.59 4.10 -2.29
C ASP A 182 8.80 4.88 -3.37
N LEU A 183 7.48 4.93 -3.24
CA LEU A 183 6.57 5.58 -4.19
C LEU A 183 6.21 7.00 -3.71
N ASP A 184 5.81 7.12 -2.46
CA ASP A 184 5.55 8.40 -1.80
C ASP A 184 5.63 8.20 -0.28
N PRO A 185 6.69 8.69 0.39
CA PRO A 185 6.79 8.69 1.85
C PRO A 185 5.57 9.32 2.52
N ASP A 186 5.02 8.69 3.56
CA ASP A 186 3.89 9.23 4.35
C ASP A 186 4.38 10.31 5.33
N PHE A 187 4.90 11.40 4.76
CA PHE A 187 5.37 12.61 5.42
C PHE A 187 5.07 13.79 4.50
N ASP A 188 4.43 14.83 5.05
CA ASP A 188 4.05 16.00 4.26
C ASP A 188 5.28 16.88 3.96
N ASP A 189 5.80 16.72 2.76
CA ASP A 189 6.87 17.56 2.18
C ASP A 189 6.40 18.36 0.95
N GLY A 190 5.08 18.37 0.69
CA GLY A 190 4.52 18.91 -0.55
C GLY A 190 4.72 18.03 -1.78
N TYR A 191 4.80 16.70 -1.63
CA TYR A 191 4.94 15.72 -2.71
C TYR A 191 6.24 15.88 -3.52
N GLN A 192 7.36 16.10 -2.83
CA GLN A 192 8.66 16.33 -3.47
C GLN A 192 9.58 15.11 -3.44
N ASN A 193 9.40 14.22 -2.48
CA ASN A 193 10.26 13.05 -2.24
C ASN A 193 9.68 11.73 -2.76
N GLY A 194 8.53 11.77 -3.44
CA GLY A 194 7.88 10.63 -4.11
C GLY A 194 7.97 10.68 -5.64
N ILE A 195 7.07 9.96 -6.30
CA ILE A 195 7.01 9.86 -7.77
C ILE A 195 6.25 11.01 -8.44
N HIS A 196 5.48 11.82 -7.70
CA HIS A 196 4.67 12.91 -8.27
C HIS A 196 5.47 13.90 -9.12
N PRO A 197 6.69 14.34 -8.73
CA PRO A 197 7.47 15.30 -9.51
C PRO A 197 7.82 14.84 -10.93
N LEU A 198 7.82 13.53 -11.19
CA LEU A 198 8.05 12.98 -12.52
C LEU A 198 7.00 13.43 -13.55
N PHE A 199 5.82 13.86 -13.07
CA PHE A 199 4.67 14.19 -13.89
C PHE A 199 4.34 15.68 -13.87
N TYR A 200 5.12 16.50 -13.16
CA TYR A 200 4.91 17.94 -13.07
C TYR A 200 5.21 18.63 -14.40
N LYS A 201 4.36 19.60 -14.73
CA LYS A 201 4.60 20.51 -15.86
C LYS A 201 5.73 21.50 -15.51
N PRO A 202 6.41 22.10 -16.50
CA PRO A 202 7.41 23.12 -16.22
C PRO A 202 6.84 24.24 -15.32
N GLY A 203 7.49 24.45 -14.17
CA GLY A 203 7.10 25.46 -13.17
C GLY A 203 6.07 24.98 -12.13
N GLN A 204 5.58 23.75 -12.23
CA GLN A 204 4.72 23.15 -11.21
C GLN A 204 5.59 22.58 -10.07
N SER A 205 5.21 22.88 -8.83
CA SER A 205 5.93 22.47 -7.62
C SER A 205 5.10 21.60 -6.68
N GLN A 206 3.84 21.33 -7.00
CA GLN A 206 2.93 20.47 -6.22
C GLN A 206 1.79 19.99 -7.13
N PRO A 207 1.06 18.92 -6.79
CA PRO A 207 -0.10 18.49 -7.55
C PRO A 207 -1.16 19.61 -7.59
N GLU A 208 -1.79 19.79 -8.74
CA GLU A 208 -2.98 20.65 -8.85
C GLU A 208 -4.15 20.05 -8.03
N PRO A 209 -5.18 20.83 -7.67
CA PRO A 209 -6.27 20.35 -6.80
C PRO A 209 -7.02 19.10 -7.29
N ASN A 210 -6.95 18.80 -8.58
CA ASN A 210 -7.58 17.64 -9.21
C ASN A 210 -6.58 16.53 -9.58
N GLU A 211 -5.30 16.70 -9.30
CA GLU A 211 -4.26 15.68 -9.53
C GLU A 211 -4.15 14.75 -8.33
N TRP A 212 -3.68 13.54 -8.59
CA TRP A 212 -3.53 12.47 -7.60
C TRP A 212 -2.74 12.84 -6.33
N GLY A 213 -3.15 12.26 -5.21
CA GLY A 213 -2.38 12.29 -3.95
C GLY A 213 -1.58 11.01 -3.72
N ALA A 214 -1.11 10.82 -2.48
CA ALA A 214 -0.30 9.67 -2.06
C ALA A 214 -0.95 8.31 -2.38
N ILE A 215 -2.26 8.16 -2.09
CA ILE A 215 -3.01 6.91 -2.37
C ILE A 215 -3.02 6.58 -3.87
N GLY A 216 -3.16 7.61 -4.72
CA GLY A 216 -3.10 7.44 -6.18
C GLY A 216 -1.72 6.98 -6.64
N ALA A 217 -0.66 7.57 -6.11
CA ALA A 217 0.73 7.17 -6.39
C ALA A 217 1.03 5.73 -5.93
N TRP A 218 0.58 5.35 -4.74
CA TRP A 218 0.71 3.98 -4.22
C TRP A 218 -0.02 2.95 -5.10
N ALA A 219 -1.26 3.24 -5.50
CA ALA A 219 -2.04 2.37 -6.38
C ALA A 219 -1.42 2.27 -7.79
N TRP A 220 -0.85 3.35 -8.30
CA TRP A 220 -0.11 3.35 -9.54
C TRP A 220 1.15 2.48 -9.44
N GLY A 221 1.92 2.58 -8.36
CA GLY A 221 3.10 1.74 -8.14
C GLY A 221 2.76 0.25 -8.07
N LEU A 222 1.62 -0.13 -7.48
CA LEU A 222 1.11 -1.50 -7.55
C LEU A 222 0.84 -1.94 -8.99
N SER A 223 0.30 -1.07 -9.83
CA SER A 223 0.11 -1.35 -11.27
C SER A 223 1.45 -1.49 -11.99
N ARG A 224 2.49 -0.75 -11.59
CA ARG A 224 3.85 -0.91 -12.13
C ARG A 224 4.52 -2.21 -11.68
N ALA A 225 4.28 -2.63 -10.45
CA ALA A 225 4.75 -3.92 -9.96
C ALA A 225 4.07 -5.07 -10.73
N MET A 226 2.79 -4.91 -11.09
CA MET A 226 2.09 -5.84 -11.99
C MET A 226 2.79 -5.95 -13.35
N ASP A 227 3.18 -4.84 -13.98
CA ASP A 227 3.91 -4.85 -15.26
C ASP A 227 5.21 -5.69 -15.18
N VAL A 228 5.89 -5.69 -14.03
CA VAL A 228 7.07 -6.54 -13.78
C VAL A 228 6.69 -8.02 -13.63
N LEU A 229 5.62 -8.32 -12.89
CA LEU A 229 5.17 -9.70 -12.66
C LEU A 229 4.62 -10.36 -13.94
N GLU A 230 4.03 -9.58 -14.85
CA GLU A 230 3.59 -10.07 -16.15
C GLU A 230 4.76 -10.58 -17.01
N GLY A 231 5.97 -10.03 -16.82
CA GLY A 231 7.19 -10.47 -17.48
C GLY A 231 7.93 -11.63 -16.80
N GLU A 232 7.42 -12.14 -15.68
CA GLU A 232 7.99 -13.28 -14.96
C GLU A 232 7.30 -14.58 -15.36
N ASP A 233 7.97 -15.41 -16.18
CA ASP A 233 7.47 -16.70 -16.69
C ASP A 233 6.88 -17.60 -15.59
N ALA A 234 7.44 -17.51 -14.40
CA ALA A 234 7.03 -18.28 -13.24
C ALA A 234 5.73 -17.84 -12.57
N ILE A 235 5.21 -16.68 -12.96
CA ILE A 235 3.98 -16.09 -12.44
C ILE A 235 2.89 -16.13 -13.51
N THR A 236 3.23 -15.83 -14.75
CA THR A 236 2.25 -15.65 -15.82
C THR A 236 2.39 -16.75 -16.86
N PRO A 237 1.42 -17.70 -16.93
CA PRO A 237 1.45 -18.70 -17.98
C PRO A 237 1.00 -18.12 -19.32
N ASP A 238 -0.16 -17.43 -19.38
CA ASP A 238 -0.76 -16.88 -20.62
C ASP A 238 -1.92 -15.90 -20.29
N HIS A 239 -1.68 -14.81 -19.53
CA HIS A 239 -2.64 -13.74 -19.20
C HIS A 239 -3.86 -14.07 -18.29
N GLU A 240 -4.09 -15.32 -17.87
CA GLU A 240 -5.24 -15.67 -17.00
C GLU A 240 -4.94 -15.60 -15.49
N VAL A 241 -3.68 -15.74 -15.08
CA VAL A 241 -3.30 -15.70 -13.65
C VAL A 241 -2.99 -14.26 -13.24
N ARG A 242 -3.95 -13.60 -12.59
CA ARG A 242 -3.78 -12.22 -12.10
C ARG A 242 -3.34 -12.23 -10.64
N PRO A 243 -2.35 -11.40 -10.26
CA PRO A 243 -2.01 -11.17 -8.86
C PRO A 243 -3.19 -10.62 -8.06
N PHE A 244 -3.34 -11.13 -6.84
CA PHE A 244 -4.27 -10.61 -5.86
C PHE A 244 -3.65 -9.40 -5.18
N VAL A 245 -4.18 -8.20 -5.47
CA VAL A 245 -3.75 -6.96 -4.81
C VAL A 245 -4.43 -6.85 -3.45
N TYR A 246 -3.64 -6.72 -2.37
CA TYR A 246 -4.16 -6.52 -1.02
C TYR A 246 -3.42 -5.43 -0.27
N GLY A 247 -4.11 -4.80 0.69
CA GLY A 247 -3.54 -3.82 1.60
C GLY A 247 -4.14 -4.03 3.00
N VAL A 248 -3.30 -3.89 4.02
CA VAL A 248 -3.73 -3.98 5.42
C VAL A 248 -3.68 -2.58 6.02
N ARG A 249 -4.68 -2.19 6.81
CA ARG A 249 -4.54 -1.10 7.78
C ARG A 249 -4.80 -1.72 9.15
N ASN A 250 -3.91 -1.51 10.12
CA ASN A 250 -4.26 -1.80 11.51
C ASN A 250 -5.35 -0.79 11.91
N ALA A 251 -6.58 -1.28 12.07
CA ALA A 251 -7.47 -0.75 13.09
C ALA A 251 -6.96 -1.31 14.44
N LEU A 252 -7.10 -0.51 15.52
CA LEU A 252 -6.62 -0.68 16.92
C LEU A 252 -5.41 0.24 17.21
N GLU A 253 -5.43 1.18 18.16
CA GLU A 253 -6.29 1.40 19.34
C GLU A 253 -6.57 2.89 19.52
N ALA A 254 -7.83 3.25 19.79
CA ALA A 254 -8.13 4.53 20.42
C ALA A 254 -7.54 4.48 21.83
N ASP A 255 -6.67 5.44 22.14
CA ASP A 255 -5.97 5.60 23.40
C ASP A 255 -6.98 5.61 24.57
N HIS A 256 -7.14 4.48 25.26
CA HIS A 256 -7.84 4.41 26.54
C HIS A 256 -6.97 5.06 27.62
N ARG A 257 -6.86 6.39 27.56
CA ARG A 257 -6.48 7.22 28.70
C ARG A 257 -7.65 8.11 29.05
N VAL A 258 -8.72 7.48 29.55
CA VAL A 258 -9.64 8.19 30.44
C VAL A 258 -8.85 8.44 31.71
N ALA A 259 -8.43 9.69 31.88
CA ALA A 259 -7.92 10.21 33.14
C ALA A 259 -8.87 9.78 34.26
N SER A 260 -8.39 8.92 35.16
CA SER A 260 -9.05 8.67 36.45
C SER A 260 -8.85 9.90 37.34
N GLY A 261 -9.54 10.99 37.01
CA GLY A 261 -9.83 12.07 37.94
C GLY A 261 -10.99 11.61 38.81
N ARG A 262 -10.70 10.96 39.93
CA ARG A 262 -11.58 11.01 41.09
C ARG A 262 -10.83 11.74 42.17
N ASP A 263 -11.12 13.02 42.27
CA ASP A 263 -11.02 13.75 43.51
C ASP A 263 -11.79 12.97 44.58
N VAL A 264 -11.06 12.54 45.61
CA VAL A 264 -11.64 11.94 46.80
C VAL A 264 -11.85 13.08 47.78
N ASP A 265 -13.07 13.58 47.83
CA ASP A 265 -13.51 14.51 48.88
C ASP A 265 -13.66 13.71 50.19
N PRO A 266 -13.07 14.13 51.32
CA PRO A 266 -13.25 13.45 52.59
C PRO A 266 -14.61 13.83 53.20
N LEU A 267 -15.45 12.83 53.45
CA LEU A 267 -16.68 12.97 54.23
C LEU A 267 -16.36 13.35 55.69
N PRO A 268 -17.20 14.17 56.34
CA PRO A 268 -17.01 14.58 57.73
C PRO A 268 -17.34 13.42 58.69
N HIS A 269 -16.53 13.32 59.74
CA HIS A 269 -16.87 12.56 60.94
C HIS A 269 -17.87 13.39 61.76
N ASP A 270 -19.03 12.81 62.05
CA ASP A 270 -19.87 13.18 63.19
C ASP A 270 -20.32 11.89 63.90
N ASP A 271 -20.44 12.04 65.23
CA ASP A 271 -20.52 11.07 66.32
C ASP A 271 -21.70 10.08 66.29
N ASP A 272 -21.42 8.83 66.71
CA ASP A 272 -22.02 8.13 67.86
C ASP A 272 -21.28 6.81 68.16
#